data_AF-A0A2T5K925-F1
#
_entry.id   AF-A0A2T5K925-F1
#
_cell.length_a   1.000
_cell.length_b   1.000
_cell.length_c   1.000
_cell.angle_alpha   90.00
_cell.angle_beta   90.00
_cell.angle_gamma   90.00
#
_symmetry.space_group_name_H-M   'P 1'
#
loop_
_entity.id
_entity.type
_entity.pdbx_description
1 polymer ?
#
loop_
_entity_poly.entity_id
_entity_poly.type
_entity_poly.pdbx_seq_one_letter_code
_entity_poly.pdbx_strand_id
1 'polypeptide(L)'
;MSASENDIDKQKRRHRGPLIGIAVVVIFALGYLVWWFGYEVAEGNPPQGADVQMDGRTGETGAAPQAGSVGGNSPASADNAPAPPATAPAD
;
A
#
# COMPACT_ATOMS: atom_id res chain seq x y z
N MET A 1 -38.24 -21.56 -51.50
CA MET A 1 -37.57 -22.13 -50.33
C MET A 1 -37.70 -21.11 -49.21
N SER A 2 -38.53 -21.39 -48.20
CA SER A 2 -38.72 -20.52 -47.03
C SER A 2 -37.56 -20.69 -46.07
N ALA A 3 -36.95 -19.57 -45.68
CA ALA A 3 -35.78 -19.54 -44.82
C ALA A 3 -36.05 -20.26 -43.50
N SER A 4 -35.04 -20.96 -42.98
CA SER A 4 -35.08 -21.60 -41.67
C SER A 4 -35.41 -20.53 -40.62
N GLU A 5 -36.65 -20.53 -40.12
CA GLU A 5 -37.08 -19.68 -39.01
C GLU A 5 -36.11 -19.93 -37.86
N ASN A 6 -35.26 -18.95 -37.56
CA ASN A 6 -34.25 -19.07 -36.52
C ASN A 6 -35.00 -18.96 -35.19
N ASP A 7 -35.36 -20.09 -34.60
CA ASP A 7 -36.10 -20.17 -33.34
C ASP A 7 -35.19 -19.75 -32.17
N ILE A 8 -35.00 -18.43 -32.04
CA ILE A 8 -34.10 -17.76 -31.09
C ILE A 8 -34.41 -18.16 -29.65
N ASP A 9 -35.69 -18.37 -29.32
CA ASP A 9 -36.12 -18.72 -27.96
C ASP A 9 -35.68 -20.12 -27.56
N LYS A 10 -35.72 -21.05 -28.50
CA LYS A 10 -35.28 -22.44 -28.31
C LYS A 10 -33.76 -22.53 -28.12
N GLN A 11 -33.03 -21.70 -28.85
CA GLN A 11 -31.60 -21.49 -28.64
C GLN A 11 -31.36 -20.92 -27.23
N LYS A 12 -31.96 -19.76 -26.89
CA LYS A 12 -31.75 -19.05 -25.62
C LYS A 12 -31.88 -19.99 -24.42
N ARG A 13 -32.88 -20.88 -24.42
CA ARG A 13 -33.13 -21.82 -23.32
C ARG A 13 -32.02 -22.85 -23.13
N ARG A 14 -31.32 -23.25 -24.20
CA ARG A 14 -30.28 -24.28 -24.14
C ARG A 14 -28.91 -23.76 -23.68
N HIS A 15 -28.62 -22.46 -23.91
CA HIS A 15 -27.37 -21.83 -23.46
C HIS A 15 -27.46 -21.09 -22.13
N ARG A 16 -28.67 -20.85 -21.59
CA ARG A 16 -28.85 -20.25 -20.26
C ARG A 16 -28.16 -21.06 -19.15
N GLY A 17 -28.18 -22.39 -19.20
CA GLY A 17 -27.52 -23.25 -18.22
C GLY A 17 -26.00 -23.01 -18.13
N PRO A 18 -25.26 -23.18 -19.24
CA PRO A 18 -23.83 -22.88 -19.28
C PRO A 18 -23.49 -21.43 -18.89
N LEU A 19 -24.28 -20.45 -19.35
CA LEU A 19 -24.05 -19.03 -19.01
C LEU A 19 -24.20 -18.77 -17.51
N ILE A 20 -25.21 -19.35 -16.85
CA ILE A 20 -25.38 -19.26 -15.40
C ILE A 20 -24.21 -19.93 -14.68
N GLY A 21 -23.78 -21.10 -15.16
CA GLY A 21 -22.63 -21.81 -14.59
C GLY A 21 -21.35 -20.97 -14.62
N ILE A 22 -21.04 -20.35 -15.76
CA ILE A 22 -19.89 -19.44 -15.88
C ILE A 22 -20.05 -18.24 -14.94
N ALA A 23 -21.23 -17.63 -14.89
CA ALA A 23 -21.48 -16.48 -14.01
C ALA A 23 -21.23 -16.82 -12.53
N VAL A 24 -21.67 -18.00 -12.07
CA VAL A 24 -21.43 -18.47 -10.70
C VAL A 24 -19.94 -18.65 -10.43
N VAL A 25 -19.21 -19.29 -11.34
CA VAL A 25 -17.76 -19.49 -11.20
C VAL A 25 -17.00 -18.16 -11.17
N VAL A 26 -17.38 -17.21 -12.02
CA VAL A 26 -16.77 -15.88 -12.05
C VAL A 26 -17.01 -15.14 -10.73
N ILE A 27 -18.23 -15.16 -10.21
CA ILE A 27 -18.54 -14.53 -8.91
C ILE A 27 -17.73 -15.18 -7.78
N PHE A 28 -17.63 -16.51 -7.78
CA PHE A 28 -16.82 -17.23 -6.80
C PHE A 28 -15.33 -16.84 -6.88
N ALA A 29 -14.76 -16.81 -8.09
CA ALA A 29 -13.37 -16.43 -8.31
C ALA A 29 -13.09 -14.99 -7.85
N LEU A 30 -13.99 -14.05 -8.16
CA LEU A 30 -13.88 -12.66 -7.71
C LEU A 30 -13.98 -12.55 -6.18
N GLY A 31 -14.93 -13.26 -5.57
CA GLY A 31 -15.06 -13.28 -4.10
C GLY A 31 -13.82 -13.86 -3.42
N TYR A 32 -13.29 -14.95 -3.95
CA TYR A 32 -12.05 -15.56 -3.46
C TYR A 32 -10.85 -14.61 -3.62
N LEU A 33 -10.74 -13.92 -4.75
CA LEU A 33 -9.67 -12.95 -4.99
C LEU A 33 -9.72 -11.80 -3.99
N VAL A 34 -10.90 -11.21 -3.75
CA VAL A 34 -11.06 -10.13 -2.77
C VAL A 34 -10.73 -10.60 -1.36
N TRP A 35 -11.19 -11.79 -0.99
CA TRP A 35 -10.86 -12.38 0.31
C TRP A 35 -9.36 -12.62 0.48
N TRP A 36 -8.71 -13.23 -0.52
CA TRP A 36 -7.28 -13.50 -0.51
C TRP A 36 -6.45 -12.22 -0.47
N PHE A 37 -6.84 -11.19 -1.24
CA PHE A 37 -6.16 -9.91 -1.22
C PHE A 37 -6.29 -9.20 0.14
N GLY A 38 -7.46 -9.29 0.77
CA GLY A 38 -7.67 -8.77 2.12
C GLY A 38 -6.77 -9.44 3.17
N TYR A 39 -6.59 -10.76 3.06
CA TYR A 39 -5.67 -11.53 3.89
C TYR A 39 -4.21 -11.08 3.67
N GLU A 40 -3.76 -11.01 2.42
CA GLU A 40 -2.38 -10.60 2.11
C GLU A 40 -2.06 -9.17 2.58
N VAL A 41 -3.04 -8.26 2.56
CA VAL A 41 -2.84 -6.88 3.07
C VAL A 41 -2.76 -6.85 4.60
N ALA A 42 -3.53 -7.69 5.30
CA ALA A 42 -3.56 -7.71 6.76
C ALA A 42 -2.36 -8.45 7.36
N GLU A 43 -1.95 -9.55 6.74
CA GLU A 43 -0.86 -10.41 7.21
C GLU A 43 0.45 -10.26 6.42
N GLY A 44 0.49 -9.35 5.44
CA GLY A 44 1.65 -9.16 4.56
C GLY A 44 2.90 -8.70 5.28
N ASN A 45 4.05 -9.27 4.89
CA ASN A 45 5.34 -8.80 5.37
C ASN A 45 5.76 -7.51 4.64
N PRO A 46 6.46 -6.59 5.33
CA PRO A 46 7.05 -5.43 4.67
C PRO A 46 8.05 -5.87 3.59
N PRO A 47 8.23 -5.08 2.52
CA PRO A 47 9.21 -5.38 1.49
C PRO A 47 10.62 -5.44 2.10
N GLN A 48 11.45 -6.35 1.58
CA GLN A 48 12.84 -6.48 2.04
C GLN A 48 13.59 -5.17 1.77
N GLY A 49 14.28 -4.64 2.79
CA GLY A 49 14.98 -3.36 2.70
C GLY A 49 14.07 -2.13 2.76
N ALA A 50 12.82 -2.26 3.25
CA ALA A 50 11.95 -1.10 3.54
C ALA A 50 12.60 -0.08 4.50
N ASP A 51 13.52 -0.56 5.33
CA ASP A 51 14.34 0.19 6.27
C ASP A 51 15.59 0.81 5.64
N VAL A 52 15.94 0.44 4.41
CA VAL A 52 17.13 0.92 3.70
C VAL A 52 16.74 1.92 2.63
N GLN A 53 17.12 3.18 2.84
CA GLN A 53 16.92 4.24 1.85
C GLN A 53 18.23 4.49 1.08
N MET A 54 18.12 4.55 -0.24
CA MET A 54 19.23 4.92 -1.14
C MET A 54 19.27 6.43 -1.33
N ASP A 55 20.42 7.06 -1.09
CA ASP A 55 20.62 8.47 -1.44
C ASP A 55 20.76 8.62 -2.96
N GLY A 56 19.80 9.31 -3.58
CA GLY A 56 19.79 9.54 -5.03
C GLY A 56 20.95 10.40 -5.58
N ARG A 57 21.76 11.03 -4.71
CA ARG A 57 22.94 11.81 -5.13
C ARG A 57 24.25 11.03 -5.03
N THR A 58 24.38 10.13 -4.06
CA THR A 58 25.64 9.46 -3.75
C THR A 58 25.60 7.95 -3.98
N GLY A 59 24.41 7.34 -4.02
CA GLY A 59 24.23 5.90 -4.15
C GLY A 59 24.48 5.12 -2.87
N GLU A 60 24.73 5.81 -1.75
CA GLU A 60 24.93 5.19 -0.44
C GLU A 60 23.60 4.70 0.15
N THR A 61 23.64 3.51 0.78
CA THR A 61 22.54 2.97 1.59
C THR A 61 22.59 3.51 3.01
N GLY A 62 21.52 4.17 3.46
CA GLY A 62 21.34 4.57 4.86
C GLY A 62 20.05 4.00 5.44
N ALA A 63 19.95 3.89 6.77
CA ALA A 63 18.68 3.57 7.41
C ALA A 63 17.68 4.72 7.16
N ALA A 64 16.47 4.41 6.72
CA ALA A 64 15.41 5.40 6.57
C ALA A 64 15.14 6.08 7.93
N PRO A 65 15.08 7.42 8.02
CA PRO A 65 14.61 8.08 9.23
C PRO A 65 13.18 7.60 9.49
N GLN A 66 12.95 7.05 10.68
CA GLN A 66 11.62 6.58 11.11
C GLN A 66 10.60 7.71 10.98
N ALA A 67 9.81 7.70 9.91
CA ALA A 67 8.66 8.57 9.75
C ALA A 67 7.55 8.07 10.70
N GLY A 68 7.73 8.32 12.00
CA GLY A 68 6.86 7.74 13.02
C GLY A 68 7.39 7.80 14.44
N SER A 69 8.16 8.83 14.79
CA SER A 69 8.45 9.16 16.18
C SER A 69 8.67 10.67 16.27
N VAL A 70 7.59 11.44 16.37
CA VAL A 70 7.65 12.70 17.12
C VAL A 70 7.71 12.30 18.59
N GLY A 71 8.83 11.71 18.98
CA GLY A 71 9.26 11.61 20.36
C GLY A 71 9.60 13.03 20.77
N GLY A 72 8.72 13.64 21.55
CA GLY A 72 9.06 14.83 22.31
C GLY A 72 10.34 14.53 23.08
N ASN A 73 11.43 15.17 22.65
CA ASN A 73 12.62 15.55 23.38
C ASN A 73 13.60 16.09 22.33
N SER A 74 13.31 17.28 21.81
CA SER A 74 14.37 18.12 21.28
C SER A 74 15.24 18.54 22.46
N PRO A 75 16.52 18.16 22.56
CA PRO A 75 17.47 19.04 23.19
C PRO A 75 17.64 20.20 22.20
N ALA A 76 16.72 21.17 22.26
CA ALA A 76 17.01 22.49 21.73
C ALA A 76 18.33 22.89 22.37
N SER A 77 19.31 23.09 21.50
CA SER A 77 20.71 23.34 21.79
C SER A 77 20.88 24.19 23.06
N ALA A 78 21.47 23.59 24.09
CA ALA A 78 22.00 24.32 25.25
C ALA A 78 23.15 25.28 24.84
N ASP A 79 23.55 25.26 23.58
CA ASP A 79 24.60 26.10 22.99
C ASP A 79 24.14 27.53 22.65
N ASN A 80 22.89 27.92 22.94
CA ASN A 80 22.41 29.29 22.72
C ASN A 80 21.92 29.98 24.00
N ALA A 81 22.60 29.71 25.12
CA ALA A 81 22.50 30.55 26.30
C ALA A 81 23.31 31.85 26.06
N PRO A 82 22.74 33.05 26.26
CA PRO A 82 23.52 34.28 26.24
C PRO A 82 24.68 34.17 27.24
N ALA A 83 25.89 34.49 26.81
CA ALA A 83 27.06 34.51 27.69
C ALA A 83 26.79 35.38 28.93
N PRO A 84 27.16 34.95 30.15
CA PRO A 84 27.06 35.80 31.33
C PRO A 84 27.92 37.06 31.15
N PRO A 85 27.52 38.22 31.70
CA PRO A 85 28.29 39.45 31.55
C PRO A 85 29.69 39.26 32.16
N ALA A 86 30.72 39.59 31.39
CA ALA A 86 32.09 39.61 31.87
C ALA A 86 32.21 40.60 33.03
N THR A 87 32.46 40.10 34.24
CA THR A 87 32.87 40.92 35.37
C THR A 87 34.24 41.52 35.04
N ALA A 88 34.29 42.83 34.86
CA ALA A 88 35.54 43.57 34.74
C ALA A 88 36.39 43.39 36.02
N PRO A 89 37.73 43.30 35.92
CA PRO A 89 38.58 43.31 37.10
C PRO A 89 38.45 44.68 37.79
N ALA A 90 38.23 44.66 39.11
CA ALA A 90 38.36 45.85 39.94
C ALA A 90 39.86 46.16 40.11
N ASP A 91 40.26 47.39 39.77
CA ASP A 91 41.56 47.97 40.13
C ASP A 91 41.64 48.25 41.65
#